data_AF-M5FYV2-F1
#
_entry.id   AF-M5FYV2-F1
#
_cell.length_a   1.000
_cell.length_b   1.000
_cell.length_c   1.000
_cell.angle_alpha   90.00
_cell.angle_beta   90.00
_cell.angle_gamma   90.00
#
_symmetry.space_group_name_H-M   'P 1'
#
loop_
_entity.id
_entity.type
_entity.pdbx_description
1 polymer ?
#
loop_
_entity_poly.entity_id
_entity_poly.type
_entity_poly.pdbx_seq_one_letter_code
_entity_poly.pdbx_strand_id
1 'polypeptide(L)'
;MGTSSPLFFVFGWHHLVTWYADNNIPEDWVVKPTDKGWTDNTTGLEWLMHFNKCTENCRIGQYCVLVLDGHRSHVTVEFNQYCKDHNIVPLCLPPHSSHYTQPLNAIVFRPLKQAYCNQMSWLSQCSITSITKPDFFATFHTAFALAFTVQNIKSAF
;
A
#
# COMPACT_ATOMS: atom_id res chain seq x y z
N MET A 1 -17.72 5.27 -5.34
CA MET A 1 -17.11 5.92 -4.16
C MET A 1 -15.62 5.64 -4.21
N GLY A 2 -14.75 6.60 -3.91
CA GLY A 2 -13.31 6.35 -3.86
C GLY A 2 -12.94 5.84 -2.48
N THR A 3 -12.46 4.61 -2.36
CA THR A 3 -12.00 4.00 -1.11
C THR A 3 -10.52 3.66 -1.24
N SER A 4 -9.75 3.81 -0.16
CA SER A 4 -8.38 3.27 -0.10
C SER A 4 -8.45 1.82 0.33
N SER A 5 -7.82 0.92 -0.43
CA SER A 5 -7.59 -0.45 0.05
C SER A 5 -6.55 -0.47 1.16
N PRO A 6 -6.63 -1.44 2.08
CA PRO A 6 -5.64 -1.61 3.13
C PRO A 6 -4.23 -1.79 2.61
N LEU A 7 -3.27 -1.29 3.39
CA LEU A 7 -1.86 -1.40 3.09
C LEU A 7 -1.34 -2.81 3.41
N PHE A 8 -0.44 -3.30 2.56
CA PHE A 8 0.27 -4.55 2.74
C PHE A 8 1.75 -4.24 2.92
N PHE A 9 2.24 -4.43 4.14
CA PHE A 9 3.63 -4.19 4.48
C PHE A 9 4.41 -5.49 4.44
N VAL A 10 5.51 -5.50 3.68
CA VAL A 10 6.47 -6.60 3.71
C VAL A 10 7.63 -6.21 4.62
N PHE A 11 7.92 -7.02 5.63
CA PHE A 11 9.07 -6.83 6.54
C PHE A 11 10.04 -8.01 6.46
N GLY A 12 11.32 -7.75 6.74
CA GLY A 12 12.31 -8.80 6.92
C GLY A 12 12.10 -9.61 8.21
N TRP A 13 12.87 -10.69 8.33
CA TRP A 13 12.76 -11.71 9.40
C TRP A 13 12.61 -11.15 10.82
N HIS A 14 13.35 -10.10 11.16
CA HIS A 14 13.29 -9.49 12.49
C HIS A 14 12.22 -8.40 12.58
N HIS A 15 11.04 -8.82 13.03
CA HIS A 15 9.95 -7.92 13.40
C HIS A 15 9.38 -8.22 14.79
N LEU A 16 8.88 -7.18 15.46
CA LEU A 16 8.09 -7.34 16.69
C LEU A 16 6.63 -7.01 16.37
N VAL A 17 5.73 -7.93 16.71
CA VAL A 17 4.28 -7.79 16.52
C VAL A 17 3.74 -6.55 17.23
N THR A 18 4.32 -6.20 18.39
CA THR A 18 4.00 -5.00 19.18
C THR A 18 4.24 -3.69 18.44
N TRP A 19 5.04 -3.68 17.36
CA TRP A 19 5.21 -2.47 16.56
C TRP A 19 3.94 -2.04 15.84
N TYR A 20 3.02 -2.96 15.56
CA TYR A 20 1.80 -2.66 14.81
C TYR A 20 0.51 -3.10 15.51
N ALA A 21 0.54 -4.14 16.36
CA ALA A 21 -0.64 -4.58 17.10
C ALA A 21 -1.09 -3.57 18.17
N ASP A 22 -0.15 -2.88 18.82
CA ASP A 22 -0.44 -1.97 19.94
C ASP A 22 -0.64 -0.51 19.50
N ASN A 23 -0.52 -0.21 18.20
CA ASN A 23 -0.49 1.17 17.66
C ASN A 23 -1.75 1.55 16.86
N ASN A 24 -2.89 0.89 17.12
CA ASN A 24 -4.18 1.17 16.45
C ASN A 24 -4.11 1.19 14.92
N ILE A 25 -3.34 0.28 14.33
CA ILE A 25 -3.34 0.11 12.88
C ILE A 25 -4.69 -0.50 12.45
N PRO A 26 -5.29 -0.06 11.33
CA PRO A 26 -6.53 -0.66 10.83
C PRO A 26 -6.42 -2.18 10.67
N GLU A 27 -7.44 -2.92 11.11
CA GLU A 27 -7.44 -4.40 11.09
C GLU A 27 -7.29 -4.99 9.68
N ASP A 28 -7.63 -4.21 8.66
CA ASP A 28 -7.53 -4.62 7.28
C ASP A 28 -6.10 -4.49 6.74
N TRP A 29 -5.17 -3.81 7.42
CA TRP A 29 -3.76 -3.73 7.04
C TRP A 29 -3.04 -5.05 7.35
N VAL A 30 -2.29 -5.56 6.38
CA VAL A 30 -1.58 -6.82 6.52
C VAL A 30 -0.08 -6.55 6.64
N VAL A 31 0.52 -7.09 7.70
CA VAL A 31 1.98 -7.12 7.89
C VAL A 31 2.46 -8.53 7.60
N LYS A 32 3.18 -8.72 6.49
CA LYS A 32 3.73 -10.01 6.08
C LYS A 32 5.25 -10.04 6.28
N PRO A 33 5.76 -10.82 7.24
CA PRO A 33 7.19 -11.07 7.35
C PRO A 33 7.65 -12.05 6.26
N THR A 34 8.76 -11.72 5.60
CA THR A 34 9.46 -12.60 4.65
C THR A 34 10.91 -12.73 5.07
N ASP A 35 11.54 -13.87 4.74
CA ASP A 35 12.92 -14.16 5.16
C ASP A 35 13.92 -13.08 4.73
N LYS A 36 13.70 -12.48 3.57
CA LYS A 36 14.60 -11.46 3.01
C LYS A 36 14.06 -10.03 3.07
N GLY A 37 12.81 -9.84 3.51
CA GLY A 37 12.15 -8.53 3.51
C GLY A 37 11.81 -7.98 2.12
N TRP A 38 11.77 -8.85 1.11
CA TRP A 38 11.40 -8.49 -0.26
C TRP A 38 10.10 -9.17 -0.65
N THR A 39 9.31 -8.52 -1.50
CA THR A 39 8.16 -9.15 -2.15
C THR A 39 8.64 -10.20 -3.14
N ASP A 40 8.15 -11.43 -2.99
CA ASP A 40 8.32 -12.51 -3.96
C ASP A 40 7.00 -12.87 -4.64
N ASN A 41 7.01 -13.87 -5.52
CA ASN A 41 5.83 -14.29 -6.25
C ASN A 41 4.68 -14.74 -5.32
N THR A 42 5.01 -15.45 -4.23
CA THR A 42 4.05 -15.92 -3.23
C THR A 42 3.38 -14.74 -2.53
N THR A 43 4.19 -13.79 -2.07
CA THR A 43 3.74 -12.57 -1.38
C THR A 43 2.89 -11.70 -2.31
N GLY A 44 3.25 -11.63 -3.59
CA GLY A 44 2.47 -10.92 -4.61
C GLY A 44 1.07 -11.54 -4.83
N LEU A 45 0.96 -12.86 -4.82
CA LEU A 45 -0.33 -13.55 -4.94
C LEU A 45 -1.18 -13.38 -3.67
N GLU A 46 -0.58 -13.51 -2.48
CA GLU A 46 -1.28 -13.27 -1.21
C GLU A 46 -1.82 -11.84 -1.12
N TRP A 47 -1.02 -10.86 -1.57
CA TRP A 47 -1.47 -9.48 -1.69
C TRP A 47 -2.67 -9.34 -2.63
N LEU A 48 -2.66 -9.99 -3.79
CA LEU A 48 -3.79 -9.95 -4.74
C LEU A 48 -5.07 -10.55 -4.14
N MET A 49 -4.94 -11.66 -3.40
CA MET A 49 -6.06 -12.29 -2.71
C MET A 49 -6.66 -11.36 -1.66
N HIS A 50 -5.80 -10.72 -0.86
CA HIS A 50 -6.21 -9.73 0.13
C HIS A 50 -6.88 -8.51 -0.51
N PHE A 51 -6.27 -7.96 -1.57
CA PHE A 51 -6.81 -6.85 -2.35
C PHE A 51 -8.21 -7.17 -2.87
N ASN A 52 -8.42 -8.35 -3.46
CA ASN A 52 -9.74 -8.74 -3.98
C ASN A 52 -10.76 -8.82 -2.84
N LYS A 53 -10.42 -9.44 -1.71
CA LYS A 53 -11.29 -9.54 -0.54
C LYS A 53 -11.73 -8.17 -0.01
N CYS A 54 -10.80 -7.20 0.03
CA CYS A 54 -11.09 -5.86 0.53
C CYS A 54 -11.88 -4.99 -0.47
N THR A 55 -11.79 -5.29 -1.77
CA THR A 55 -12.42 -4.47 -2.82
C THR A 55 -13.70 -5.06 -3.40
N GLU A 56 -14.03 -6.31 -3.09
CA GLU A 56 -15.20 -7.02 -3.61
C GLU A 56 -16.50 -6.22 -3.44
N ASN A 57 -16.75 -5.72 -2.22
CA ASN A 57 -17.94 -4.93 -1.89
C ASN A 57 -17.92 -3.50 -2.46
N CYS A 58 -16.76 -3.03 -2.93
CA CYS A 58 -16.60 -1.70 -3.53
C CYS A 58 -16.67 -1.74 -5.06
N ARG A 59 -16.72 -2.93 -5.66
CA ARG A 59 -16.70 -3.11 -7.12
C ARG A 59 -18.02 -2.63 -7.72
N ILE A 60 -17.91 -1.79 -8.75
CA ILE A 60 -19.04 -1.36 -9.57
C ILE A 60 -18.95 -2.08 -10.91
N GLY A 61 -19.92 -2.96 -11.18
CA GLY A 61 -19.94 -3.80 -12.39
C GLY A 61 -19.20 -5.14 -12.23
N GLN A 62 -19.03 -5.85 -13.35
CA GLN A 62 -18.51 -7.22 -13.34
C GLN A 62 -16.99 -7.30 -13.21
N TYR A 63 -16.27 -6.32 -13.78
CA TYR A 63 -14.80 -6.33 -13.86
C TYR A 63 -14.16 -5.30 -12.94
N CYS A 64 -13.00 -5.64 -12.38
CA CYS A 64 -12.12 -4.73 -11.65
C CYS A 64 -10.83 -4.54 -12.45
N VAL A 65 -10.43 -3.30 -12.73
CA VAL A 65 -9.14 -3.02 -13.37
C VAL A 65 -8.08 -2.80 -12.31
N LEU A 66 -7.01 -3.61 -12.36
CA LEU A 66 -5.88 -3.52 -11.44
C LEU A 66 -4.67 -2.92 -12.16
N VAL A 67 -4.28 -1.70 -11.83
CA VAL A 67 -3.12 -1.03 -12.43
C VAL A 67 -1.88 -1.34 -11.60
N LEU A 68 -0.85 -1.91 -12.24
CA LEU A 68 0.40 -2.33 -11.61
C LEU A 68 1.59 -1.59 -12.23
N ASP A 69 2.62 -1.31 -11.43
CA ASP A 69 3.92 -1.03 -12.02
C ASP A 69 4.46 -2.34 -12.62
N GLY A 70 5.16 -2.28 -13.75
CA GLY A 70 5.58 -3.47 -14.51
C GLY A 70 6.65 -4.34 -13.82
N HIS A 71 6.69 -4.40 -12.49
CA HIS A 71 7.67 -5.19 -11.75
C HIS A 71 7.44 -6.70 -11.96
N ARG A 72 8.54 -7.45 -12.13
CA ARG A 72 8.54 -8.87 -12.54
C ARG A 72 7.78 -9.82 -11.59
N SER A 73 7.53 -9.42 -10.34
CA SER A 73 6.75 -10.19 -9.36
C SER A 73 5.25 -10.28 -9.67
N HIS A 74 4.74 -9.51 -10.63
CA HIS A 74 3.31 -9.44 -10.96
C HIS A 74 2.87 -10.33 -12.13
N VAL A 75 3.75 -11.20 -12.64
CA VAL A 75 3.53 -11.89 -13.92
C VAL A 75 3.72 -13.40 -13.81
N THR A 76 3.30 -14.00 -12.69
CA THR A 76 3.24 -15.47 -12.61
C THR A 76 1.97 -16.02 -13.25
N VAL A 77 1.97 -17.32 -13.56
CA VAL A 77 0.79 -18.00 -14.11
C VAL A 77 -0.34 -17.98 -13.09
N GLU A 78 -0.02 -18.22 -11.81
CA GLU A 78 -0.96 -18.26 -10.71
C GLU A 78 -1.61 -16.90 -10.46
N PHE A 79 -0.83 -15.80 -10.52
CA PHE A 79 -1.35 -14.44 -10.39
C PHE A 79 -2.35 -14.12 -11.50
N ASN A 80 -1.99 -14.43 -12.75
CA ASN A 80 -2.85 -14.19 -13.90
C ASN A 80 -4.10 -15.08 -13.89
N GLN A 81 -3.98 -16.32 -13.42
CA GLN A 81 -5.12 -17.23 -13.29
C GLN A 81 -6.10 -16.72 -12.24
N TYR A 82 -5.60 -16.32 -11.06
CA TYR A 82 -6.45 -15.74 -10.02
C TYR A 82 -7.17 -14.48 -10.50
N CYS A 83 -6.47 -13.61 -11.24
CA CYS A 83 -7.08 -12.44 -11.86
C CYS A 83 -8.25 -12.82 -12.78
N LYS A 84 -8.05 -13.79 -13.68
CA LYS A 84 -9.10 -14.26 -14.60
C LYS A 84 -10.30 -14.82 -13.84
N ASP A 85 -10.05 -15.67 -12.84
CA ASP A 85 -11.11 -16.34 -12.08
C ASP A 85 -11.99 -15.35 -11.29
N HIS A 86 -11.43 -14.18 -10.92
CA HIS A 86 -12.12 -13.16 -10.13
C HIS A 86 -12.52 -11.92 -10.94
N ASN A 87 -12.53 -12.00 -12.28
CA ASN A 87 -12.84 -10.88 -13.17
C ASN A 87 -11.98 -9.62 -12.91
N ILE A 88 -10.71 -9.82 -12.57
CA ILE A 88 -9.72 -8.76 -12.41
C ILE A 88 -8.91 -8.66 -13.70
N VAL A 89 -8.80 -7.46 -14.25
CA VAL A 89 -8.03 -7.15 -15.45
C VAL A 89 -6.73 -6.46 -15.03
N PRO A 90 -5.58 -7.15 -15.00
CA PRO A 90 -4.30 -6.54 -14.68
C PRO A 90 -3.81 -5.70 -15.86
N LEU A 91 -3.49 -4.43 -15.59
CA LEU A 91 -2.89 -3.49 -16.53
C LEU A 91 -1.51 -3.09 -16.02
N CYS A 92 -0.47 -3.59 -16.68
CA CYS A 92 0.91 -3.25 -16.34
C CYS A 92 1.32 -1.96 -17.05
N LEU A 93 1.78 -0.98 -16.28
CA LEU A 93 2.35 0.24 -16.85
C LEU A 93 3.69 -0.08 -17.54
N PRO A 94 4.02 0.60 -18.65
CA PRO A 94 5.26 0.36 -19.38
C PRO A 94 6.50 0.61 -18.49
N PRO A 95 7.60 -0.13 -18.70
CA PRO A 95 8.81 0.06 -17.93
C PRO A 95 9.35 1.49 -18.10
N HIS A 96 9.94 2.03 -17.05
CA HIS A 96 10.51 3.38 -16.99
C HIS A 96 9.52 4.52 -17.21
N SER A 97 8.20 4.31 -17.18
CA SER A 97 7.24 5.40 -17.32
C SER A 97 6.88 6.10 -15.99
N SER A 98 7.59 5.82 -14.90
CA SER A 98 7.32 6.35 -13.55
C SER A 98 7.19 7.89 -13.48
N HIS A 99 7.86 8.60 -14.38
CA HIS A 99 7.83 10.07 -14.47
C HIS A 99 6.66 10.62 -15.32
N TYR A 100 5.99 9.78 -16.10
CA TYR A 100 4.84 10.17 -16.95
C TYR A 100 3.51 9.51 -16.53
N THR A 101 3.52 8.31 -15.95
CA THR A 101 2.31 7.47 -15.79
C THR A 101 2.06 7.00 -14.35
N GLN A 102 2.70 7.57 -13.33
CA GLN A 102 2.33 7.30 -11.94
C GLN A 102 1.61 8.52 -11.33
N PRO A 103 0.34 8.77 -11.68
CA PRO A 103 -0.54 9.68 -10.93
C PRO A 103 -0.49 9.39 -9.43
N LEU A 104 -0.37 8.11 -9.07
CA LEU A 104 -0.20 7.65 -7.70
C LEU A 104 1.03 8.29 -7.01
N ASN A 105 2.16 8.42 -7.71
CA ASN A 105 3.35 9.06 -7.15
C ASN A 105 3.17 10.57 -6.94
N ALA A 106 2.56 11.24 -7.92
CA ALA A 106 2.43 12.69 -7.92
C ALA A 106 1.30 13.19 -7.01
N ILE A 107 0.21 12.42 -6.91
CA ILE A 107 -1.07 12.87 -6.33
C ILE A 107 -1.34 12.19 -4.99
N VAL A 108 -0.85 10.96 -4.77
CA VAL A 108 -1.10 10.21 -3.53
C VAL A 108 0.15 10.11 -2.65
N PHE A 109 1.29 9.70 -3.21
CA PHE A 109 2.52 9.55 -2.43
C PHE A 109 3.21 10.86 -2.09
N ARG A 110 3.05 11.91 -2.91
CA ARG A 110 3.61 13.24 -2.59
C ARG A 110 2.93 13.85 -1.34
N PRO A 111 1.59 13.91 -1.24
CA PRO A 111 0.94 14.32 0.01
C PRO A 111 1.29 13.42 1.19
N LEU A 112 1.40 12.10 1.00
CA LEU A 112 1.81 11.17 2.05
C LEU A 112 3.21 11.52 2.59
N LYS A 113 4.19 11.68 1.70
CA LYS A 113 5.56 12.03 2.07
C LYS A 113 5.60 13.38 2.79
N GLN A 114 4.84 14.36 2.31
CA GLN A 114 4.77 15.67 2.94
C GLN A 114 4.15 15.59 4.35
N ALA A 115 3.02 14.90 4.50
CA ALA A 115 2.37 14.71 5.79
C ALA A 115 3.29 14.01 6.80
N TYR A 116 3.99 12.97 6.35
CA TYR A 116 4.96 12.25 7.17
C TYR A 116 6.15 13.12 7.57
N CYS A 117 6.74 13.87 6.63
CA CYS A 117 7.81 14.82 6.92
C CYS A 117 7.38 15.91 7.92
N ASN A 118 6.13 16.39 7.82
CA ASN A 118 5.60 17.38 8.76
C ASN A 118 5.48 16.80 10.18
N GLN A 119 4.97 15.57 10.33
CA GLN A 119 4.92 14.88 11.62
C GLN A 119 6.31 14.67 12.22
N MET A 120 7.28 14.25 11.41
CA MET A 120 8.67 14.09 11.85
C MET A 120 9.32 15.41 12.25
N SER A 121 8.98 16.50 11.55
CA SER A 121 9.46 17.84 11.90
C SER A 121 8.90 18.30 13.25
N TRP A 122 7.62 17.98 13.52
CA TRP A 122 6.99 18.28 14.81
C TRP A 122 7.63 17.47 15.96
N LEU A 123 7.85 16.17 15.79
CA LEU A 123 8.52 15.33 16.79
C LEU A 123 9.95 15.83 17.10
N SER A 124 10.68 16.27 16.07
CA SER A 124 12.00 16.88 16.21
C SER A 124 11.95 18.19 17.02
N GLN A 125 10.95 19.05 16.78
CA GLN A 125 10.74 20.27 17.58
C GLN A 125 10.40 19.96 19.05
N CYS A 126 9.77 18.81 19.33
CA CYS A 126 9.53 18.31 20.68
C CYS A 126 10.74 17.62 21.32
N SER A 127 11.94 17.74 20.73
CA SER A 127 13.20 17.15 21.23
C SER A 127 13.24 15.62 21.26
N ILE A 128 12.42 14.94 20.45
CA ILE A 128 12.51 13.50 20.26
C ILE A 128 13.59 13.22 19.20
N THR A 129 14.73 12.69 19.62
CA THR A 129 15.92 12.50 18.76
C THR A 129 16.03 11.12 18.13
N SER A 130 15.19 10.15 18.55
CA SER A 130 15.16 8.79 18.01
C SER A 130 13.72 8.36 17.78
N ILE A 131 13.43 7.96 16.54
CA ILE A 131 12.13 7.41 16.15
C ILE A 131 12.20 5.89 16.33
N THR A 132 11.40 5.36 17.25
CA THR A 132 11.24 3.92 17.38
C THR A 132 10.30 3.37 16.30
N LYS A 133 10.29 2.05 16.08
CA LYS A 133 9.36 1.44 15.11
C LYS A 133 7.88 1.66 15.46
N PRO A 134 7.44 1.61 16.73
CA PRO A 134 6.11 2.08 17.12
C PRO A 134 5.82 3.51 16.68
N ASP A 135 6.75 4.44 16.92
CA ASP A 135 6.61 5.84 16.50
C ASP A 135 6.48 5.96 14.98
N PHE A 136 7.22 5.15 14.22
CA PHE A 136 7.06 5.06 12.77
C PHE A 136 5.63 4.69 12.38
N PHE A 137 5.07 3.61 12.95
CA PHE A 137 3.73 3.14 12.59
C PHE A 137 2.64 4.14 12.98
N ALA A 138 2.71 4.71 14.19
CA ALA A 138 1.76 5.74 14.63
C ALA A 138 1.83 7.00 13.75
N THR A 139 3.04 7.44 13.43
CA THR A 139 3.27 8.62 12.57
C THR A 139 2.83 8.37 11.13
N PHE A 140 3.13 7.18 10.61
CA PHE A 140 2.76 6.75 9.27
C PHE A 140 1.24 6.60 9.13
N HIS A 141 0.57 6.00 10.11
CA HIS A 141 -0.89 5.89 10.12
C HIS A 141 -1.55 7.28 10.06
N THR A 142 -1.08 8.22 10.88
CA THR A 142 -1.56 9.61 10.86
C THR A 142 -1.32 10.28 9.50
N ALA A 143 -0.13 10.13 8.93
CA ALA A 143 0.19 10.66 7.61
C ALA A 143 -0.67 10.03 6.49
N PHE A 144 -0.94 8.73 6.60
CA PHE A 144 -1.77 7.99 5.65
C PHE A 144 -3.21 8.51 5.64
N ALA A 145 -3.82 8.69 6.81
CA ALA A 145 -5.18 9.23 6.93
C ALA A 145 -5.30 10.65 6.34
N LEU A 146 -4.26 11.48 6.49
CA LEU A 146 -4.22 12.83 5.92
C LEU A 146 -4.05 12.83 4.39
N ALA A 147 -3.33 11.85 3.84
CA ALA A 147 -3.01 11.81 2.42
C ALA A 147 -4.07 11.07 1.58
N PHE A 148 -4.63 9.96 2.08
CA PHE A 148 -5.56 9.09 1.36
C PHE A 148 -7.03 9.51 1.57
N THR A 149 -7.31 10.80 1.35
CA THR A 149 -8.70 11.30 1.37
C THR A 149 -9.43 10.94 0.09
N VAL A 150 -10.77 10.83 0.14
CA VAL A 150 -11.60 10.61 -1.06
C VAL A 150 -11.32 11.65 -2.15
N GLN A 151 -11.04 12.89 -1.75
CA GLN A 151 -10.72 13.96 -2.68
C GLN A 151 -9.40 13.72 -3.41
N ASN A 152 -8.33 13.35 -2.68
CA ASN A 152 -7.02 13.08 -3.27
C ASN A 152 -7.04 11.80 -4.13
N ILE A 153 -7.82 10.79 -3.74
CA ILE A 153 -7.98 9.56 -4.51
C ILE A 153 -8.69 9.85 -5.84
N LYS A 154 -9.76 10.65 -5.81
CA LYS A 154 -10.51 11.03 -7.03
C LYS A 154 -9.76 12.00 -7.94
N SER A 155 -8.81 12.77 -7.44
CA SER A 155 -8.00 13.63 -8.29
C SER A 155 -6.87 12.88 -8.99
N ALA A 156 -6.57 11.64 -8.56
CA ALA A 156 -5.49 10.82 -9.10
C ALA A 156 -5.90 9.98 -10.34
N PHE A 157 -7.20 9.80 -10.58
CA PHE A 157 -7.76 8.94 -11.63
C PHE A 157 -9.03 9.57 -12.22
#